data_AF-A0A4Y8C9J9-F1
#
_entry.id   AF-A0A4Y8C9J9-F1
#
_cell.length_a   1.000
_cell.length_b   1.000
_cell.length_c   1.000
_cell.angle_alpha   90.00
_cell.angle_beta   90.00
_cell.angle_gamma   90.00
#
_symmetry.space_group_name_H-M   'P 1'
#
loop_
_entity.id
_entity.type
_entity.pdbx_description
1 polymer ?
#
loop_
_entity_poly.entity_id
_entity_poly.type
_entity_poly.pdbx_seq_one_letter_code
_entity_poly.pdbx_strand_id
1 'polypeptide(L)'
;KAEEFKDVLKMGRTQLQDAVPMTLGREFKTFAVMIGEDIQRVLEARKLILEINLGGTAIGTGINSHPDYPKVVERKIREVTGFEYTVAEDLIEATQDTGAYVQISGVLKRVATKLSKV
;
A
#
# COMPACT_ATOMS: atom_id res chain seq x y z
N LYS A 1 10.74 -9.54 20.34
CA LYS A 1 10.06 -9.18 21.61
C LYS A 1 8.96 -10.15 22.00
N ALA A 2 8.02 -10.51 21.11
CA ALA A 2 6.99 -11.50 21.44
C ALA A 2 7.56 -12.79 22.07
N GLU A 3 8.58 -13.39 21.46
CA GLU A 3 9.20 -14.62 22.02
C GLU A 3 10.04 -14.40 23.28
N GLU A 4 10.70 -13.24 23.39
CA GLU A 4 11.43 -12.86 24.60
C GLU A 4 10.51 -12.75 25.82
N PHE A 5 9.25 -12.35 25.60
CA PHE A 5 8.26 -12.14 26.66
C PHE A 5 7.18 -13.23 26.72
N LYS A 6 7.41 -14.37 26.06
CA LYS A 6 6.39 -15.43 25.93
C LYS A 6 5.88 -15.94 27.28
N ASP A 7 6.73 -15.95 28.31
CA ASP A 7 6.45 -16.48 29.66
C ASP A 7 6.13 -15.38 30.69
N VAL A 8 6.12 -14.10 30.29
CA VAL A 8 5.84 -12.97 31.20
C VAL A 8 4.33 -12.78 31.35
N LEU A 9 3.75 -13.22 32.47
CA LEU A 9 2.33 -13.03 32.79
C LEU A 9 2.01 -11.57 33.14
N LYS A 10 0.86 -11.08 32.65
CA LYS A 10 0.29 -9.76 32.95
C LYS A 10 -1.24 -9.80 33.02
N MET A 11 -1.83 -8.79 33.65
CA MET A 11 -3.28 -8.55 33.59
C MET A 11 -3.63 -7.85 32.27
N GLY A 12 -4.58 -8.41 31.51
CA GLY A 12 -5.19 -7.73 30.38
C GLY A 12 -6.12 -6.61 30.85
N ARG A 13 -6.33 -5.58 30.01
CA ARG A 13 -7.26 -4.49 30.33
C ARG A 13 -8.18 -4.18 29.15
N THR A 14 -9.45 -3.97 29.44
CA THR A 14 -10.45 -3.45 28.51
C THR A 14 -11.10 -2.23 29.14
N GLN A 15 -11.30 -1.14 28.37
CA GLN A 15 -11.74 0.16 28.91
C GLN A 15 -10.87 0.64 30.10
N LEU A 16 -9.59 0.29 30.10
CA LEU A 16 -8.63 0.55 31.19
C LEU A 16 -8.94 -0.13 32.53
N GLN A 17 -9.94 -1.01 32.59
CA GLN A 17 -10.27 -1.82 33.77
C GLN A 17 -9.61 -3.20 33.67
N ASP A 18 -9.37 -3.83 34.83
CA ASP A 18 -8.81 -5.17 34.89
C ASP A 18 -9.75 -6.19 34.25
N ALA A 19 -9.19 -7.07 33.43
CA ALA A 19 -9.93 -8.10 32.70
C ALA A 19 -9.45 -9.50 33.11
N VAL A 20 -8.78 -10.22 32.22
CA VAL A 20 -8.28 -11.59 32.46
C VAL A 20 -6.77 -11.69 32.15
N PRO A 21 -6.05 -12.67 32.74
CA PRO A 21 -4.62 -12.84 32.50
C PRO A 21 -4.26 -13.14 31.04
N MET A 22 -3.08 -12.64 30.62
CA MET A 22 -2.43 -12.98 29.35
C MET A 22 -0.90 -12.91 29.51
N THR A 23 -0.13 -13.25 28.47
CA THR A 23 1.31 -13.00 28.48
C THR A 23 1.65 -11.74 27.71
N LEU A 24 2.68 -11.01 28.14
CA LEU A 24 3.21 -9.85 27.42
C LEU A 24 3.66 -10.24 26.02
N GLY A 25 4.20 -11.45 25.85
CA GLY A 25 4.52 -12.01 24.54
C GLY A 25 3.32 -12.09 23.60
N ARG A 26 2.14 -12.51 24.09
CA ARG A 26 0.89 -12.51 23.28
C ARG A 26 0.48 -11.10 22.85
N GLU A 27 0.62 -10.11 23.71
CA GLU A 27 0.32 -8.71 23.37
C GLU A 27 1.24 -8.17 22.26
N PHE A 28 2.54 -8.39 22.40
CA PHE A 28 3.52 -8.02 21.36
C PHE A 28 3.32 -8.78 20.05
N LYS A 29 2.89 -10.06 20.11
CA LYS A 29 2.53 -10.82 18.91
C LYS A 29 1.36 -10.18 18.17
N THR A 30 0.35 -9.68 18.89
CA THR A 30 -0.79 -8.96 18.27
C THR A 30 -0.32 -7.70 17.54
N PHE A 31 0.64 -6.95 18.07
CA PHE A 31 1.22 -5.80 17.36
C PHE A 31 1.91 -6.22 16.07
N ALA A 32 2.71 -7.30 16.11
CA ALA A 32 3.37 -7.83 14.92
C ALA A 32 2.36 -8.30 13.84
N VAL A 33 1.27 -8.97 14.24
CA VAL A 33 0.19 -9.37 13.33
C VAL A 33 -0.46 -8.13 12.70
N MET A 34 -0.80 -7.12 13.52
CA MET A 34 -1.45 -5.89 13.08
C MET A 34 -0.65 -5.13 12.02
N ILE A 35 0.68 -5.06 12.20
CA ILE A 35 1.62 -4.45 11.24
C ILE A 35 1.82 -5.33 10.01
N GLY A 36 1.89 -6.66 10.19
CA GLY A 36 2.00 -7.61 9.09
C GLY A 36 0.84 -7.49 8.09
N GLU A 37 -0.40 -7.37 8.58
CA GLU A 37 -1.58 -7.12 7.75
C GLU A 37 -1.46 -5.81 6.94
N ASP A 38 -0.95 -4.76 7.58
CA ASP A 38 -0.84 -3.44 6.95
C ASP A 38 0.26 -3.39 5.90
N ILE A 39 1.36 -4.13 6.09
CA ILE A 39 2.37 -4.34 5.03
C ILE A 39 1.69 -4.94 3.79
N GLN A 40 0.83 -5.94 3.96
CA GLN A 40 0.10 -6.53 2.82
C GLN A 40 -0.81 -5.49 2.14
N ARG A 41 -1.51 -4.64 2.90
CA ARG A 41 -2.35 -3.58 2.33
C ARG A 41 -1.53 -2.55 1.54
N VAL A 42 -0.36 -2.16 2.05
CA VAL A 42 0.54 -1.23 1.35
C VAL A 42 1.07 -1.86 0.05
N LEU A 43 1.47 -3.13 0.09
CA LEU A 43 1.95 -3.86 -1.09
C LEU A 43 0.87 -3.99 -2.17
N GLU A 44 -0.39 -4.17 -1.79
CA GLU A 44 -1.52 -4.17 -2.72
C GLU A 44 -1.77 -2.77 -3.30
N ALA A 45 -1.89 -1.75 -2.46
CA ALA A 45 -2.16 -0.38 -2.90
C ALA A 45 -1.05 0.19 -3.79
N ARG A 46 0.20 -0.21 -3.56
CA ARG A 46 1.34 0.14 -4.41
C ARG A 46 1.15 -0.30 -5.86
N LYS A 47 0.40 -1.36 -6.13
CA LYS A 47 0.17 -1.82 -7.52
C LYS A 47 -0.61 -0.81 -8.34
N LEU A 48 -1.43 0.02 -7.70
CA LEU A 48 -2.26 1.03 -8.38
C LEU A 48 -1.44 2.10 -9.09
N ILE A 49 -0.23 2.40 -8.60
CA ILE A 49 0.67 3.39 -9.22
C ILE A 49 1.65 2.78 -10.23
N LEU A 50 1.46 1.51 -10.58
CA LEU A 50 2.16 0.87 -11.70
C LEU A 50 1.43 1.07 -13.02
N GLU A 51 0.16 1.50 -13.00
CA GLU A 51 -0.54 1.93 -14.19
C GLU A 51 -0.15 3.38 -14.54
N ILE A 52 0.16 3.63 -15.81
CA ILE A 52 0.65 4.92 -16.31
C ILE A 52 -0.11 5.37 -17.56
N ASN A 53 -0.23 6.68 -17.74
CA ASN A 53 -0.90 7.28 -18.92
C ASN A 53 0.10 7.81 -19.98
N LEU A 54 1.35 7.33 -19.98
CA LEU A 54 2.36 7.81 -20.95
C LEU A 54 1.95 7.46 -22.38
N GLY A 55 1.89 8.49 -23.23
CA GLY A 55 1.33 8.42 -24.58
C GLY A 55 -0.04 9.08 -24.70
N GLY A 56 -0.69 9.41 -23.59
CA GLY A 56 -1.95 10.18 -23.56
C GLY A 56 -1.77 11.66 -23.92
N THR A 57 -0.56 12.21 -23.72
CA THR A 57 -0.19 13.61 -24.00
C THR A 57 -1.04 14.62 -23.20
N ALA A 58 -1.61 15.64 -23.84
CA ALA A 58 -2.26 16.75 -23.15
C ALA A 58 -3.53 16.35 -22.37
N ILE A 59 -4.36 15.50 -22.96
CA ILE A 59 -5.70 15.17 -22.44
C ILE A 59 -6.08 13.68 -22.62
N GLY A 60 -5.09 12.82 -22.83
CA GLY A 60 -5.30 11.39 -23.06
C GLY A 60 -5.53 10.97 -24.51
N THR A 61 -5.76 11.90 -25.44
CA THR A 61 -6.04 11.60 -26.86
C THR A 61 -4.83 11.08 -27.63
N GLY A 62 -3.63 11.23 -27.10
CA GLY A 62 -2.39 10.88 -27.77
C GLY A 62 -1.99 11.81 -28.92
N ILE A 63 -2.54 13.03 -28.97
CA ILE A 63 -2.16 14.01 -29.99
C ILE A 63 -0.64 14.28 -29.95
N ASN A 64 0.01 14.15 -31.10
CA ASN A 64 1.47 14.24 -31.26
C ASN A 64 2.29 13.10 -30.60
N SER A 65 1.64 12.04 -30.11
CA SER A 65 2.33 10.80 -29.73
C SER A 65 2.42 9.85 -30.92
N HIS A 66 3.59 9.29 -31.18
CA HIS A 66 3.73 8.22 -32.17
C HIS A 66 2.91 6.98 -31.73
N PRO A 67 2.23 6.24 -32.63
CA PRO A 67 1.41 5.08 -32.26
C PRO A 67 2.16 3.99 -31.48
N ASP A 68 3.46 3.82 -31.74
CA ASP A 68 4.30 2.85 -31.03
C ASP A 68 4.82 3.34 -29.67
N TYR A 69 4.72 4.65 -29.38
CA TYR A 69 5.30 5.24 -28.17
C TYR A 69 4.81 4.57 -26.87
N PRO A 70 3.50 4.32 -26.63
CA PRO A 70 3.03 3.72 -25.39
C PRO A 70 3.67 2.35 -25.11
N LYS A 71 3.75 1.50 -26.15
CA LYS A 71 4.37 0.17 -26.05
C LYS A 71 5.88 0.25 -25.78
N VAL A 72 6.55 1.19 -26.44
CA VAL A 72 8.00 1.39 -26.27
C VAL A 72 8.31 1.93 -24.88
N VAL A 73 7.56 2.91 -24.39
CA VAL A 73 7.80 3.52 -23.09
C VAL A 73 7.46 2.57 -21.95
N GLU A 74 6.40 1.76 -22.06
CA GLU A 74 6.10 0.69 -21.10
C GLU A 74 7.29 -0.27 -20.95
N ARG A 75 7.80 -0.79 -22.06
CA ARG A 75 8.97 -1.69 -22.03
C ARG A 75 10.18 -1.00 -21.41
N LYS A 76 10.46 0.25 -21.80
CA LYS A 76 11.63 0.99 -21.33
C LYS A 76 11.57 1.33 -19.84
N ILE A 77 10.39 1.70 -19.33
CA ILE A 77 10.26 2.01 -17.89
C ILE A 77 10.40 0.73 -17.05
N ARG A 78 9.90 -0.42 -17.53
CA ARG A 78 10.15 -1.73 -16.89
C ARG A 78 11.64 -2.07 -16.85
N GLU A 79 12.34 -1.91 -17.97
CA GLU A 79 13.79 -2.16 -18.08
C GLU A 79 14.60 -1.33 -17.09
N VAL A 80 14.27 -0.04 -16.92
CA VAL A 80 15.03 0.89 -16.06
C VAL A 80 14.69 0.72 -14.58
N THR A 81 13.43 0.46 -14.25
CA THR A 81 12.97 0.44 -12.84
C THR A 81 12.91 -0.96 -12.22
N GLY A 82 12.78 -2.00 -13.04
CA GLY A 82 12.50 -3.36 -12.59
C GLY A 82 11.08 -3.55 -12.04
N PHE A 83 10.16 -2.61 -12.26
CA PHE A 83 8.75 -2.74 -11.86
C PHE A 83 7.87 -2.98 -13.08
N GLU A 84 6.82 -3.78 -12.88
CA GLU A 84 5.84 -4.17 -13.91
C GLU A 84 4.84 -3.05 -14.21
N TYR A 85 5.32 -1.94 -14.77
CA TYR A 85 4.47 -0.84 -15.22
C TYR A 85 3.57 -1.23 -16.39
N THR A 86 2.32 -0.79 -16.43
CA THR A 86 1.38 -1.02 -17.54
C THR A 86 0.83 0.29 -18.05
N VAL A 87 0.66 0.44 -19.36
CA VAL A 87 -0.11 1.57 -19.89
C VAL A 87 -1.60 1.35 -19.62
N ALA A 88 -2.29 2.39 -19.18
CA ALA A 88 -3.73 2.35 -18.91
C ALA A 88 -4.55 1.99 -20.16
N GLU A 89 -5.67 1.30 -19.98
CA GLU A 89 -6.57 0.91 -21.08
C GLU A 89 -7.22 2.14 -21.74
N ASP A 90 -7.62 3.13 -20.95
CA ASP A 90 -8.15 4.41 -21.41
C ASP A 90 -7.27 5.56 -20.90
N LEU A 91 -6.57 6.21 -21.82
CA LEU A 91 -5.66 7.30 -21.50
C LEU A 91 -6.38 8.61 -21.18
N ILE A 92 -7.64 8.79 -21.59
CA ILE A 92 -8.46 9.96 -21.25
C ILE A 92 -8.93 9.85 -19.80
N GLU A 93 -9.32 8.66 -19.37
CA GLU A 93 -9.61 8.35 -17.97
C GLU A 93 -8.36 8.54 -17.10
N ALA A 94 -7.25 7.89 -17.47
CA ALA A 94 -6.05 7.91 -16.64
C ALA A 94 -5.37 9.29 -16.55
N THR A 95 -5.69 10.23 -17.46
CA THR A 95 -5.17 11.60 -17.42
C THR A 95 -5.86 12.48 -16.37
N GLN A 96 -7.10 12.16 -16.00
CA GLN A 96 -7.86 12.88 -14.99
C GLN A 96 -7.98 12.10 -13.66
N ASP A 97 -7.69 10.80 -13.67
CA ASP A 97 -7.82 9.98 -12.47
C ASP A 97 -6.74 10.27 -11.43
N THR A 98 -7.20 10.40 -10.19
CA THR A 98 -6.36 10.55 -9.00
C THR A 98 -6.72 9.53 -7.91
N GLY A 99 -7.58 8.56 -8.23
CA GLY A 99 -8.11 7.56 -7.31
C GLY A 99 -7.02 6.70 -6.67
N ALA A 100 -6.00 6.31 -7.44
CA ALA A 100 -4.85 5.55 -6.94
C ALA A 100 -4.16 6.26 -5.76
N TYR A 101 -3.94 7.57 -5.85
CA TYR A 101 -3.29 8.36 -4.79
C TYR A 101 -4.17 8.46 -3.54
N VAL A 102 -5.48 8.65 -3.73
CA VAL A 102 -6.45 8.70 -2.62
C VAL A 102 -6.48 7.37 -1.87
N GLN A 103 -6.47 6.24 -2.60
CA GLN A 103 -6.47 4.90 -2.00
C GLN A 103 -5.16 4.63 -1.24
N ILE A 104 -4.01 4.99 -1.82
CA ILE A 104 -2.72 4.88 -1.12
C ILE A 104 -2.71 5.71 0.15
N SER A 105 -3.17 6.97 0.09
CA SER A 105 -3.28 7.84 1.27
C SER A 105 -4.18 7.24 2.36
N GLY A 106 -5.32 6.64 1.97
CA GLY A 106 -6.20 5.92 2.88
C GLY A 106 -5.54 4.73 3.57
N VAL A 107 -4.77 3.93 2.82
CA VAL A 107 -4.00 2.81 3.37
C VAL A 107 -2.92 3.31 4.32
N LEU A 108 -2.16 4.35 3.95
CA LEU A 108 -1.13 4.92 4.83
C LEU A 108 -1.73 5.50 6.11
N LYS A 109 -2.90 6.15 6.04
CA LYS A 109 -3.64 6.63 7.22
C LYS A 109 -4.01 5.48 8.16
N ARG A 110 -4.46 4.34 7.63
CA ARG A 110 -4.74 3.14 8.43
C ARG A 110 -3.48 2.66 9.16
N VAL A 111 -2.34 2.60 8.45
CA VAL A 111 -1.05 2.21 9.06
C VAL A 111 -0.68 3.17 10.19
N ALA A 112 -0.79 4.48 9.97
CA ALA A 112 -0.50 5.49 10.98
C ALA A 112 -1.38 5.35 12.23
N THR A 113 -2.70 5.12 12.06
CA THR A 113 -3.61 4.91 13.19
C THR A 113 -3.25 3.67 14.01
N LYS A 114 -2.90 2.56 13.36
CA LYS A 114 -2.49 1.32 14.04
C LYS A 114 -1.13 1.48 14.72
N LEU A 115 -0.16 2.14 14.09
CA LEU A 115 1.13 2.46 14.70
C LEU A 115 0.97 3.36 15.92
N SER A 116 0.10 4.38 15.87
CA SER A 116 -0.18 5.25 17.02
C SER A 116 -0.79 4.50 18.22
N LYS A 117 -1.40 3.33 17.99
CA LYS A 117 -1.98 2.49 19.04
C LYS A 117 -0.96 1.54 19.68
N VAL A 118 0.08 1.16 18.94
CA VAL A 118 1.16 0.27 19.42
C VAL A 118 1.98 1.02 20.46
#